data_AF-A0A3D1ZHU1-F1
#
_entry.id   AF-A0A3D1ZHU1-F1
#
_cell.length_a   1.000
_cell.length_b   1.000
_cell.length_c   1.000
_cell.angle_alpha   90.00
_cell.angle_beta   90.00
_cell.angle_gamma   90.00
#
_symmetry.space_group_name_H-M   'P 1'
#
loop_
_entity.id
_entity.type
_entity.pdbx_description
1 polymer ?
#
loop_
_entity_poly.entity_id
_entity_poly.type
_entity_poly.pdbx_seq_one_letter_code
_entity_poly.pdbx_strand_id
1 'polypeptide(L)' 'MDQLVEKSLAGDRRSLARLFTRIERSDHDLRDVMRQVHPHTGNAYCVGITGPPGAGKSTLVDA' A
#
# COMPACT_ATOMS: atom_id res chain seq x y z
N MET A 1 -11.16 12.19 6.23
CA MET A 1 -10.31 11.20 5.54
C MET A 1 -8.92 11.75 5.31
N ASP A 2 -8.82 13.05 5.01
CA ASP A 2 -7.59 13.80 4.75
C ASP A 2 -6.51 13.61 5.82
N GLN A 3 -6.85 13.70 7.12
CA GLN A 3 -5.87 13.48 8.19
C GLN A 3 -5.26 12.06 8.18
N LEU A 4 -6.01 11.05 7.75
CA LEU A 4 -5.51 9.67 7.68
C LEU A 4 -4.54 9.51 6.51
N VAL A 5 -4.86 10.12 5.37
CA VAL A 5 -3.98 10.14 4.18
C VAL A 5 -2.72 10.94 4.48
N GLU A 6 -2.85 12.13 5.05
CA GLU A 6 -1.73 13.00 5.44
C GLU A 6 -0.76 12.29 6.38
N LYS A 7 -1.27 11.66 7.47
CA LYS A 7 -0.43 10.89 8.39
C LYS A 7 0.23 9.68 7.72
N SER A 8 -0.46 9.03 6.79
CA SER A 8 0.09 7.92 6.02
C SER A 8 1.26 8.38 5.13
N LEU A 9 1.08 9.52 4.42
CA LEU A 9 2.13 10.13 3.60
C LEU A 9 3.31 10.64 4.43
N ALA A 10 3.07 11.05 5.68
CA ALA A 10 4.10 11.41 6.65
C ALA A 10 4.85 10.19 7.26
N GLY A 11 4.50 8.96 6.86
CA GLY A 11 5.17 7.74 7.31
C GLY A 11 4.63 7.13 8.61
N ASP A 12 3.48 7.58 9.12
CA ASP A 12 2.85 6.93 10.28
C ASP A 12 2.30 5.55 9.91
N ARG A 13 3.05 4.50 10.29
CA ARG A 13 2.72 3.09 9.98
C ARG A 13 1.31 2.68 10.45
N ARG A 14 0.83 3.21 11.58
CA ARG A 14 -0.51 2.89 12.09
C ARG A 14 -1.61 3.50 11.21
N SER A 15 -1.45 4.75 10.80
CA SER A 15 -2.37 5.40 9.87
C SER A 15 -2.39 4.68 8.51
N LEU A 16 -1.22 4.29 8.00
CA LEU A 16 -1.12 3.52 6.75
C LEU A 16 -1.86 2.18 6.83
N ALA A 17 -1.66 1.42 7.91
CA ALA A 17 -2.38 0.15 8.11
C ALA A 17 -3.91 0.33 8.14
N ARG A 18 -4.39 1.36 8.85
CA ARG A 18 -5.84 1.69 8.90
C ARG A 18 -6.38 2.12 7.53
N LEU A 19 -5.58 2.82 6.73
CA LEU A 19 -5.93 3.20 5.37
C LEU A 19 -6.10 1.96 4.48
N PHE A 20 -5.16 1.01 4.53
CA PHE A 20 -5.29 -0.26 3.80
C PHE A 20 -6.52 -1.06 4.20
N THR A 21 -6.80 -1.21 5.50
CA THR A 21 -8.01 -1.93 5.95
C THR A 21 -9.30 -1.32 5.39
N ARG A 22 -9.37 0.00 5.23
CA ARG A 22 -10.53 0.67 4.64
C ARG A 22 -10.63 0.45 3.13
N ILE A 23 -9.49 0.49 2.43
CA ILE A 23 -9.40 0.17 1.00
C ILE A 23 -9.88 -1.27 0.75
N GLU A 24 -9.44 -2.24 1.55
CA GLU A 24 -9.84 -3.65 1.42
C GLU A 24 -11.34 -3.86 1.66
N ARG A 25 -11.95 -3.06 2.55
CA ARG A 25 -13.39 -3.11 2.83
C ARG A 25 -14.25 -2.47 1.74
N SER A 26 -13.64 -1.88 0.71
CA SER A 26 -14.34 -1.20 -0.38
C SER A 26 -15.24 -0.07 0.13
N ASP A 27 -14.80 0.66 1.15
CA ASP A 27 -15.53 1.81 1.69
C ASP A 27 -15.79 2.85 0.57
N HIS A 28 -16.96 3.50 0.63
CA HIS A 28 -17.48 4.50 -0.32
C HIS A 28 -16.47 5.62 -0.68
N ASP A 29 -15.54 5.91 0.21
CA ASP A 29 -14.60 7.04 0.18
C ASP A 29 -13.34 6.76 -0.66
N LEU A 30 -13.24 5.56 -1.26
CA LEU A 30 -12.04 5.08 -1.96
C LEU A 30 -11.57 6.01 -3.09
N ARG A 31 -12.50 6.62 -3.83
CA ARG A 31 -12.15 7.55 -4.91
C ARG A 31 -11.44 8.80 -4.41
N ASP A 32 -11.87 9.34 -3.26
CA ASP A 32 -11.24 10.52 -2.67
C ASP A 32 -9.83 10.20 -2.17
N VAL A 33 -9.67 9.04 -1.53
CA VAL A 33 -8.36 8.54 -1.09
C VAL A 33 -7.40 8.40 -2.27
N MET A 34 -7.83 7.74 -3.35
CA MET A 34 -6.98 7.55 -4.53
C MET A 34 -6.58 8.89 -5.15
N ARG A 35 -7.50 9.86 -5.21
CA ARG A 35 -7.19 11.22 -5.71
C ARG A 35 -6.10 11.91 -4.89
N GLN A 36 -6.13 11.75 -3.57
CA GLN A 36 -5.14 12.35 -2.67
C GLN A 36 -3.78 11.64 -2.72
N VAL A 37 -3.76 10.32 -2.89
CA VAL A 37 -2.52 9.53 -2.92
C VAL A 37 -1.82 9.61 -4.27
N HIS A 38 -2.56 9.67 -5.38
CA HIS A 38 -2.02 9.59 -6.75
C HIS A 38 -0.82 10.51 -7.04
N PRO A 39 -0.81 11.81 -6.63
CA PRO A 39 0.33 12.70 -6.87
C PRO A 39 1.64 12.27 -6.20
N HIS A 40 1.59 11.39 -5.20
CA HIS A 40 2.75 10.92 -4.44
C HIS A 40 3.29 9.55 -4.91
N THR A 41 2.70 8.97 -5.96
CA THR A 41 3.06 7.65 -6.50
C THR A 41 3.99 7.73 -7.70
N GLY A 42 4.44 6.57 -8.24
CA GLY A 42 5.28 6.50 -9.45
C GLY A 42 6.79 6.54 -9.22
N ASN A 43 7.24 6.78 -7.98
CA ASN A 43 8.67 6.90 -7.65
C ASN A 43 9.29 5.59 -7.09
N ALA A 44 8.59 4.46 -7.21
CA ALA A 44 9.03 3.17 -6.68
C ALA A 44 9.07 2.10 -7.78
N TYR A 45 10.04 1.20 -7.70
CA TYR A 45 10.11 0.03 -8.56
C TYR A 45 9.01 -0.98 -8.18
N CYS A 46 8.27 -1.46 -9.17
CA CYS A 46 7.29 -2.54 -9.00
C CYS A 46 7.86 -3.81 -9.65
N VAL A 47 8.24 -4.78 -8.84
CA VAL A 47 8.87 -6.04 -9.28
C VAL A 47 7.99 -7.22 -8.91
N GLY A 48 7.54 -7.98 -9.91
CA GLY A 48 6.77 -9.20 -9.71
C GLY A 48 7.66 -10.43 -9.55
N ILE A 49 7.47 -11.18 -8.47
CA ILE A 49 8.25 -12.41 -8.17
C ILE A 49 7.29 -13.60 -8.21
N THR A 50 7.61 -14.60 -9.03
CA THR A 50 6.76 -15.79 -9.26
C THR A 50 7.59 -17.07 -9.33
N GLY A 51 6.93 -18.22 -9.24
CA GLY A 51 7.54 -19.55 -9.24
C GLY A 51 6.74 -20.57 -8.42
N PRO A 52 6.95 -21.88 -8.62
CA PRO A 52 6.16 -22.93 -7.98
C PRO A 52 6.32 -22.94 -6.44
N PRO A 53 5.39 -23.58 -5.69
CA PRO A 53 5.56 -23.79 -4.25
C PRO A 53 6.92 -24.44 -3.95
N GLY A 54 7.63 -23.98 -2.92
CA GLY A 54 8.96 -24.49 -2.57
C GLY A 54 10.14 -23.94 -3.38
N ALA A 55 9.94 -23.11 -4.40
CA ALA A 55 11.02 -22.55 -5.24
C ALA A 55 11.95 -21.52 -4.53
N GLY A 56 11.86 -21.36 -3.21
CA GLY A 56 12.69 -20.42 -2.46
C GLY A 56 12.32 -18.94 -2.59
N LYS A 57 11.14 -18.62 -3.13
CA LYS A 57 10.69 -17.21 -3.33
C LYS A 57 10.72 -16.37 -2.05
N SER A 58 10.25 -16.92 -0.92
CA SER A 58 10.27 -16.21 0.38
C SER A 58 11.71 -15.94 0.85
N THR A 59 12.59 -16.95 0.74
CA THR A 59 14.01 -16.78 1.07
C THR A 59 14.68 -15.71 0.22
N LEU A 60 14.33 -15.61 -1.06
CA LEU A 60 14.87 -14.59 -1.95
C LEU A 60 14.41 -13.16 -1.59
N VAL A 61 13.17 -12.98 -1.10
CA VAL A 61 12.63 -11.64 -0.77
C VAL A 61 12.94 -11.21 0.66
N ASP A 62 13.22 -12.15 1.55
CA ASP A 62 13.58 -11.89 2.95
C ASP A 62 15.09 -11.66 3.15
N ALA A 63 15.93 -12.20 2.25
CA ALA A 63 17.39 -12.06 2.28
C ALA A 63 17.86 -10.68 1.78
#